data_AF-A0A955NJ78-F1
#
_entry.id   AF-A0A955NJ78-F1
#
_cell.length_a   1.000
_cell.length_b   1.000
_cell.length_c   1.000
_cell.angle_alpha   90.00
_cell.angle_beta   90.00
_cell.angle_gamma   90.00
#
_symmetry.space_group_name_H-M   'P 1'
#
loop_
_entity.id
_entity.type
_entity.pdbx_description
1 polymer ?
#
loop_
_entity_poly.entity_id
_entity_poly.type
_entity_poly.pdbx_seq_one_letter_code
_entity_poly.pdbx_strand_id
1 'polypeptide(L)'
;IWGSLYAIYCGLASKSQAESIVQYMIDRRDGVFQRGQIRHCAPGEYWERGLTPKDRYQNGGYWATPFGWWFAAIYPGHPELAKGTFIELVEDFKENGINEWVLGDQKAVPDYVASACQPLAGLMRVGLR
;
A
#
# COMPACT_ATOMS: atom_id res chain seq x y z
N ILE A 1 5.01 -0.69 7.89
CA ILE A 1 5.20 -0.56 6.41
C ILE A 1 4.97 0.87 5.96
N TRP A 2 3.81 1.47 6.28
CA TRP A 2 3.40 2.77 5.72
C TRP A 2 4.38 3.91 6.02
N GLY A 3 4.85 4.02 7.26
CA GLY A 3 5.82 5.06 7.64
C GLY A 3 7.10 5.00 6.80
N SER A 4 7.58 3.81 6.47
CA SER A 4 8.75 3.61 5.62
C SER A 4 8.52 4.10 4.18
N LEU A 5 7.37 3.76 3.59
CA LEU A 5 6.97 4.23 2.26
C LEU A 5 6.79 5.75 2.23
N TYR A 6 6.15 6.31 3.26
CA TYR A 6 5.93 7.74 3.38
C TYR A 6 7.24 8.50 3.56
N ALA A 7 8.22 7.95 4.28
CA ALA A 7 9.54 8.53 4.41
C ALA A 7 10.27 8.65 3.05
N ILE A 8 10.12 7.68 2.15
CA ILE A 8 10.62 7.81 0.76
C ILE A 8 9.84 8.90 0.03
N TYR A 9 8.51 8.84 0.06
CA TYR A 9 7.63 9.75 -0.67
C TYR A 9 7.90 11.23 -0.36
N CYS A 10 8.15 11.54 0.91
CA CYS A 10 8.46 12.88 1.41
C CYS A 10 9.94 13.27 1.30
N GLY A 11 10.82 12.40 0.80
CA GLY A 11 12.26 12.66 0.69
C GLY A 11 13.01 12.68 2.03
N LEU A 12 12.47 12.04 3.07
CA LEU A 12 13.09 11.93 4.40
C LEU A 12 14.03 10.73 4.51
N ALA A 13 13.80 9.68 3.73
CA ALA A 13 14.69 8.52 3.67
C ALA A 13 15.97 8.86 2.90
N SER A 14 17.12 8.48 3.45
CA SER A 14 18.38 8.45 2.68
C SER A 14 18.30 7.46 1.52
N LYS A 15 19.21 7.58 0.55
CA LYS A 15 19.26 6.67 -0.61
C LYS A 15 19.34 5.19 -0.20
N SER A 16 20.21 4.84 0.75
CA SER A 16 20.36 3.46 1.22
C SER A 16 19.12 2.95 1.98
N GLN A 17 18.45 3.82 2.74
CA GLN A 17 17.17 3.47 3.38
C GLN A 17 16.09 3.23 2.33
N ALA A 18 15.99 4.10 1.32
CA ALA A 18 15.02 3.95 0.24
C ALA A 18 15.23 2.63 -0.52
N GLU A 19 16.48 2.32 -0.90
CA GLU A 19 16.83 1.05 -1.56
C GLU A 19 16.47 -0.17 -0.70
N SER A 20 16.78 -0.15 0.60
CA SER A 20 16.43 -1.23 1.53
C SER A 20 14.92 -1.42 1.68
N ILE A 21 14.16 -0.33 1.78
CA ILE A 21 12.69 -0.36 1.89
C ILE A 21 12.07 -0.88 0.58
N VAL A 22 12.54 -0.41 -0.58
CA VAL A 22 12.08 -0.88 -1.89
C VAL A 22 12.32 -2.38 -2.03
N GLN A 23 13.53 -2.85 -1.70
CA GLN A 23 13.87 -4.27 -1.76
C GLN A 23 12.98 -5.10 -0.83
N TYR A 24 12.73 -4.63 0.40
CA TYR A 24 11.82 -5.30 1.33
C TYR A 24 10.41 -5.47 0.74
N MET A 25 9.87 -4.42 0.10
CA MET A 25 8.52 -4.47 -0.50
C MET A 25 8.42 -5.44 -1.69
N ILE A 26 9.52 -5.65 -2.41
CA ILE A 26 9.62 -6.61 -3.52
C ILE A 26 9.74 -8.02 -2.96
N ASP A 27 10.69 -8.26 -2.04
CA ASP A 27 11.00 -9.59 -1.51
C ASP A 27 9.88 -10.14 -0.63
N ARG A 28 9.12 -9.27 0.04
CA ARG A 28 8.01 -9.63 0.93
C ARG A 28 6.66 -9.31 0.31
N ARG A 29 6.57 -9.22 -1.02
CA ARG A 29 5.29 -8.95 -1.70
C ARG A 29 4.20 -9.92 -1.23
N ASP A 30 4.57 -11.19 -1.11
CA ASP A 30 3.75 -12.24 -0.50
C ASP A 30 3.48 -11.91 0.97
N GLY A 31 2.21 -11.68 1.28
CA GLY A 31 1.74 -11.30 2.62
C GLY A 31 1.73 -9.79 2.87
N VAL A 32 2.53 -8.96 2.18
CA VAL A 32 2.39 -7.50 2.29
C VAL A 32 1.25 -6.97 1.43
N PHE A 33 0.96 -7.66 0.32
CA PHE A 33 -0.11 -7.30 -0.61
C PHE A 33 -1.30 -8.26 -0.57
N GLN A 34 -2.49 -7.69 -0.77
CA GLN A 34 -3.71 -8.43 -1.10
C GLN A 34 -4.48 -7.62 -2.14
N ARG A 35 -4.61 -8.15 -3.37
CA ARG A 35 -5.34 -7.51 -4.48
C ARG A 35 -4.92 -6.05 -4.70
N GLY A 36 -3.61 -5.81 -4.80
CA GLY A 36 -3.03 -4.47 -4.93
C GLY A 36 -3.04 -3.59 -3.67
N GLN A 37 -3.75 -3.96 -2.61
CA GLN A 37 -3.79 -3.22 -1.34
C GLN A 37 -2.67 -3.67 -0.38
N ILE A 38 -2.23 -2.78 0.51
CA ILE A 38 -0.98 -2.92 1.29
C ILE A 38 -1.26 -3.00 2.78
N ARG A 39 -0.64 -3.97 3.49
CA ARG A 39 -0.73 -4.05 4.96
C ARG A 39 -0.16 -2.82 5.64
N HIS A 40 -0.75 -2.45 6.76
CA HIS A 40 -0.19 -1.44 7.66
C HIS A 40 1.08 -1.93 8.39
N CYS A 41 0.97 -3.11 9.01
CA CYS A 41 2.05 -3.81 9.71
C CYS A 41 2.55 -5.00 8.88
N ALA A 42 3.83 -5.35 9.01
CA ALA A 42 4.39 -6.52 8.33
C ALA A 42 3.64 -7.80 8.70
N PRO A 43 3.64 -8.83 7.84
CA PRO A 43 3.02 -10.12 8.17
C PRO A 43 3.58 -10.67 9.48
N GLY A 44 2.72 -11.07 10.41
CA GLY A 44 3.11 -11.56 11.73
C GLY A 44 3.50 -10.48 12.74
N GLU A 45 3.59 -9.22 12.32
CA GLU A 45 3.90 -8.06 13.17
C GLU A 45 2.65 -7.24 13.48
N TYR A 46 2.58 -6.71 14.69
CA TYR A 46 1.40 -6.01 15.21
C TYR A 46 1.80 -4.86 16.14
N TRP A 47 0.91 -3.90 16.33
CA TRP A 47 1.07 -2.90 17.38
C TRP A 47 1.02 -3.56 18.76
N GLU A 48 2.02 -3.28 19.59
CA GLU A 48 2.15 -3.85 20.94
C GLU A 48 0.99 -3.42 21.86
N ARG A 49 0.45 -2.23 21.64
CA ARG A 49 -0.71 -1.67 22.35
C ARG A 49 -1.66 -1.03 21.37
N GLY A 50 -2.92 -1.44 21.39
CA GLY A 50 -3.98 -0.86 20.58
C GLY A 50 -5.33 -1.49 20.87
N LEU A 51 -6.41 -0.81 20.49
CA LEU A 51 -7.79 -1.30 20.62
C LEU A 51 -8.18 -2.25 19.48
N THR A 52 -7.36 -2.32 18.43
CA THR A 52 -7.64 -3.08 17.21
C THR A 52 -7.02 -4.48 17.32
N PRO A 53 -7.80 -5.55 17.13
CA PRO A 53 -7.28 -6.92 17.10
C PRO A 53 -6.21 -7.13 16.03
N LYS A 54 -5.42 -8.21 16.16
CA LYS A 54 -4.50 -8.65 15.11
C LYS A 54 -5.27 -8.91 13.80
N ASP A 55 -4.65 -8.57 12.67
CA ASP A 55 -5.24 -8.70 11.33
C ASP A 55 -6.59 -7.98 11.23
N ARG A 56 -6.66 -6.75 11.73
CA ARG A 56 -7.80 -5.86 11.58
C ARG A 56 -7.32 -4.44 11.34
N TYR A 57 -8.01 -3.67 10.51
CA TYR A 57 -7.82 -2.22 10.38
C TYR A 57 -6.32 -1.85 10.25
N GLN A 58 -5.81 -0.94 11.08
CA GLN A 58 -4.39 -0.55 11.11
C GLN A 58 -3.44 -1.56 11.77
N ASN A 59 -3.96 -2.62 12.38
CA ASN A 59 -3.18 -3.69 13.02
C ASN A 59 -3.06 -4.93 12.14
N GLY A 60 -2.87 -4.73 10.83
CA GLY A 60 -2.63 -5.80 9.85
C GLY A 60 -3.63 -5.90 8.70
N GLY A 61 -4.65 -5.05 8.63
CA GLY A 61 -5.51 -4.94 7.44
C GLY A 61 -4.77 -4.36 6.24
N TYR A 62 -5.29 -4.63 5.04
CA TYR A 62 -4.76 -4.14 3.77
C TYR A 62 -5.53 -2.92 3.30
N TRP A 63 -4.83 -1.92 2.79
CA TRP A 63 -5.43 -0.64 2.40
C TRP A 63 -4.87 -0.15 1.08
N ALA A 64 -5.70 0.56 0.32
CA ALA A 64 -5.27 1.31 -0.86
C ALA A 64 -4.66 2.69 -0.50
N THR A 65 -4.96 3.25 0.67
CA THR A 65 -4.41 4.53 1.14
C THR A 65 -2.89 4.70 0.96
N PRO A 66 -2.02 3.75 1.37
CA PRO A 66 -0.57 3.89 1.19
C PRO A 66 -0.08 3.64 -0.25
N PHE A 67 -0.97 3.25 -1.16
CA PHE A 67 -0.60 2.82 -2.51
C PHE A 67 0.15 3.91 -3.27
N GLY A 68 -0.29 5.17 -3.15
CA GLY A 68 0.37 6.28 -3.83
C GLY A 68 1.84 6.45 -3.41
N TRP A 69 2.13 6.26 -2.13
CA TRP A 69 3.50 6.32 -1.60
C TRP A 69 4.33 5.15 -2.09
N TRP A 70 3.75 3.95 -2.09
CA TRP A 70 4.39 2.76 -2.63
C TRP A 70 4.69 2.91 -4.12
N PHE A 71 3.71 3.33 -4.92
CA PHE A 71 3.86 3.47 -6.36
C PHE A 71 4.99 4.45 -6.69
N ALA A 72 5.03 5.61 -6.04
CA ALA A 72 6.08 6.59 -6.24
C ALA A 72 7.48 6.11 -5.79
N ALA A 73 7.55 5.21 -4.80
CA ALA A 73 8.82 4.61 -4.36
C ALA A 73 9.33 3.52 -5.33
N ILE A 74 8.43 2.73 -5.91
CA ILE A 74 8.78 1.57 -6.74
C ILE A 74 8.97 1.94 -8.22
N TYR A 75 8.09 2.80 -8.75
CA TYR A 75 8.03 3.10 -10.18
C TYR A 75 9.36 3.53 -10.81
N PRO A 76 10.22 4.36 -10.19
CA PRO A 76 11.48 4.78 -10.80
C PRO A 76 12.46 3.64 -11.11
N GLY A 77 12.42 2.56 -10.32
CA GLY A 77 13.30 1.39 -10.52
C GLY A 77 12.60 0.16 -11.11
N HIS A 78 11.30 0.04 -10.90
CA HIS A 78 10.51 -1.16 -11.26
C HIS A 78 9.15 -0.78 -11.85
N PRO A 79 9.10 -0.12 -13.03
CA PRO A 79 7.87 0.44 -13.59
C PRO A 79 6.82 -0.63 -13.91
N GLU A 80 7.22 -1.80 -14.41
CA GLU A 80 6.27 -2.87 -14.76
C GLU A 80 5.62 -3.49 -13.51
N LEU A 81 6.37 -3.67 -12.43
CA LEU A 81 5.81 -4.11 -11.14
C LEU A 81 4.82 -3.08 -10.58
N ALA A 82 5.17 -1.79 -10.65
CA ALA A 82 4.32 -0.71 -10.17
C ALA A 82 2.99 -0.68 -10.94
N LYS A 83 3.04 -0.69 -12.27
CA LYS A 83 1.85 -0.68 -13.14
C LYS A 83 1.01 -1.95 -12.98
N GLY A 84 1.64 -3.13 -12.90
CA GLY A 84 0.94 -4.39 -12.68
C GLY A 84 0.14 -4.38 -11.37
N THR A 85 0.76 -3.94 -10.28
CA THR A 85 0.08 -3.82 -8.98
C THR A 85 -1.04 -2.76 -8.99
N PHE A 86 -0.89 -1.69 -9.78
CA PHE A 86 -1.96 -0.71 -9.97
C PHE A 86 -3.16 -1.31 -10.70
N ILE A 87 -2.93 -2.14 -11.73
CA ILE A 87 -4.00 -2.87 -12.42
C ILE A 87 -4.69 -3.83 -11.45
N GLU A 88 -3.94 -4.58 -10.64
CA GLU A 88 -4.52 -5.45 -9.59
C GLU A 88 -5.46 -4.67 -8.65
N LEU A 89 -5.04 -3.48 -8.21
CA LEU A 89 -5.85 -2.61 -7.34
C LEU A 89 -7.13 -2.14 -8.05
N VAL A 90 -7.03 -1.73 -9.31
CA VAL A 90 -8.18 -1.25 -10.08
C VAL A 90 -9.18 -2.37 -10.36
N GLU A 91 -8.71 -3.59 -10.64
CA GLU A 91 -9.59 -4.75 -10.79
C GLU A 91 -10.29 -5.11 -9.47
N ASP A 92 -9.60 -5.03 -8.32
CA ASP A 92 -10.24 -5.17 -7.00
C ASP A 92 -11.32 -4.11 -6.79
N PHE A 93 -11.06 -2.85 -7.13
CA PHE A 93 -12.05 -1.79 -7.01
C PHE A 93 -13.28 -2.02 -7.90
N LYS A 94 -13.10 -2.53 -9.12
CA LYS A 94 -14.19 -2.85 -10.03
C LYS A 94 -15.05 -4.00 -9.54
N GLU A 95 -14.43 -5.02 -8.93
CA GLU A 95 -15.13 -6.21 -8.44
C GLU A 95 -15.75 -6.01 -7.05
N ASN A 96 -15.02 -5.35 -6.15
CA ASN A 96 -15.29 -5.31 -4.72
C ASN A 96 -15.65 -3.93 -4.16
N GLY A 97 -15.56 -2.88 -4.98
CA GLY A 97 -15.73 -1.50 -4.57
C GLY A 97 -14.51 -0.90 -3.88
N ILE A 98 -14.52 0.42 -3.69
CA ILE A 98 -13.42 1.17 -3.07
C ILE A 98 -13.64 1.22 -1.56
N ASN A 99 -13.05 0.29 -0.84
CA ASN A 99 -13.24 0.15 0.61
C ASN A 99 -12.10 0.82 1.41
N GLU A 100 -12.38 1.13 2.67
CA GLU A 100 -11.39 1.67 3.60
C GLU A 100 -10.22 0.69 3.80
N TRP A 101 -10.53 -0.54 4.16
CA TRP A 101 -9.56 -1.63 4.25
C TRP A 101 -10.22 -2.97 3.93
N VAL A 102 -9.37 -3.96 3.62
CA VAL A 102 -9.79 -5.33 3.29
C VAL A 102 -8.94 -6.37 4.02
N LEU A 103 -9.50 -7.57 4.18
CA LEU A 103 -8.78 -8.78 4.60
C LEU A 103 -9.55 -10.02 4.15
N GLY A 104 -8.96 -10.85 3.30
CA GLY A 104 -9.71 -11.88 2.58
C GLY A 104 -10.93 -11.25 1.89
N ASP A 105 -12.12 -11.75 2.19
CA ASP A 105 -13.39 -11.24 1.66
C ASP A 105 -14.03 -10.15 2.54
N GLN A 106 -13.46 -9.89 3.72
CA GLN A 106 -13.93 -8.83 4.60
C GLN A 106 -13.61 -7.47 3.99
N LYS A 107 -14.63 -6.62 3.97
CA LYS A 107 -14.59 -5.24 3.48
C LYS A 107 -15.09 -4.31 4.58
N ALA A 108 -14.40 -3.20 4.76
CA ALA A 108 -14.76 -2.17 5.72
C ALA A 108 -15.66 -1.11 5.06
N VAL A 109 -15.57 0.14 5.52
CA VAL A 109 -16.40 1.25 5.04
C VAL A 109 -16.25 1.39 3.51
N PRO A 110 -17.35 1.32 2.73
CA PRO A 110 -17.31 1.49 1.28
C PRO A 110 -17.14 2.97 0.89
N ASP A 111 -16.88 3.21 -0.39
CA ASP A 111 -16.69 4.54 -1.00
C ASP A 111 -15.66 5.43 -0.27
N TYR A 112 -14.58 4.79 0.20
CA TYR A 112 -13.58 5.47 1.01
C TYR A 112 -12.68 6.36 0.14
N VAL A 113 -12.89 7.67 0.24
CA VAL A 113 -12.25 8.68 -0.63
C VAL A 113 -10.72 8.59 -0.63
N ALA A 114 -10.09 8.31 0.51
CA ALA A 114 -8.62 8.19 0.55
C ALA A 114 -8.11 7.01 -0.29
N SER A 115 -8.85 5.89 -0.30
CA SER A 115 -8.53 4.72 -1.11
C SER A 115 -8.64 4.99 -2.61
N ALA A 116 -9.54 5.90 -3.03
CA ALA A 116 -9.63 6.35 -4.42
C ALA A 116 -8.53 7.37 -4.79
N CYS A 117 -8.31 8.37 -3.93
CA CYS A 117 -7.49 9.53 -4.27
C CYS A 117 -5.98 9.30 -4.14
N GLN A 118 -5.54 8.52 -3.14
CA GLN A 118 -4.11 8.34 -2.89
C GLN A 118 -3.39 7.59 -4.02
N PRO A 119 -3.95 6.52 -4.63
CA PRO A 119 -3.34 5.91 -5.81
C PRO A 119 -3.09 6.92 -6.93
N LEU A 120 -4.09 7.74 -7.26
CA LEU A 120 -3.99 8.77 -8.30
C LEU A 120 -2.89 9.79 -7.98
N ALA A 121 -2.77 10.21 -6.72
CA ALA A 121 -1.69 11.11 -6.28
C ALA A 121 -0.29 10.51 -6.54
N GLY A 122 -0.11 9.20 -6.31
CA GLY A 122 1.14 8.50 -6.60
C GLY A 122 1.49 8.44 -8.09
N LEU A 123 0.50 8.21 -8.96
CA LEU A 123 0.70 8.23 -10.41
C LEU A 123 1.14 9.62 -10.88
N MET A 124 0.43 10.67 -10.44
CA MET A 124 0.76 12.06 -10.79
C MET A 124 2.16 12.47 -10.31
N ARG A 125 2.57 11.98 -9.12
CA ARG A 125 3.89 12.25 -8.55
C ARG A 125 5.03 11.83 -9.47
N VAL A 126 4.85 10.75 -10.23
CA VAL A 126 5.86 10.21 -11.16
C VAL A 126 5.59 10.59 -12.62
N GLY A 127 4.68 11.54 -12.86
CA GLY A 127 4.39 12.08 -14.19
C GLY A 127 3.42 11.26 -15.04
N LEU A 128 2.70 10.30 -14.43
CA LEU A 128 1.62 9.56 -15.10
C LEU A 128 0.27 10.29 -14.91
N ARG A 129 -0.61 10.20 -15.91
CA ARG A 129 -1.98 10.73 -15.89
C ARG A 129 -2.94 9.75 -16.51
#